data_AF-A0A2M8Q820-F1
#
_entry.id   AF-A0A2M8Q820-F1
#
_cell.length_a   1.000
_cell.length_b   1.000
_cell.length_c   1.000
_cell.angle_alpha   90.00
_cell.angle_beta   90.00
_cell.angle_gamma   90.00
#
_symmetry.space_group_name_H-M   'P 1'
#
loop_
_entity.id
_entity.type
_entity.pdbx_description
1 polymer ?
#
loop_
_entity_poly.entity_id
_entity_poly.type
_entity_poly.pdbx_seq_one_letter_code
_entity_poly.pdbx_strand_id
1 'polypeptide(L)'
;QRGVQLRRVTRMRPALALLAEPTGAAAMDVTQVSLGDLAAGTPVTLLLEFLVPAANPGPLWIAGVAARSSGARLADTDIRAAVTHHAPPLSHDVRAAAARSMAARLMRRATTASDPAEAARLMRAAAARFDDFGEQALAAAAREQASAFEHGARIAGIATRELTYATRRLGEVS
;
A
#
# COMPACT_ATOMS: atom_id res chain seq x y z
N GLN A 1 -8.70 6.41 24.34
CA GLN A 1 -9.72 5.99 23.35
C GLN A 1 -9.39 4.57 22.94
N ARG A 2 -10.28 3.60 23.21
CA ARG A 2 -10.03 2.18 22.90
C ARG A 2 -10.69 1.84 21.56
N GLY A 3 -9.93 1.29 20.61
CA GLY A 3 -10.50 0.58 19.46
C GLY A 3 -10.04 1.00 18.06
N VAL A 4 -9.34 2.14 17.88
CA VAL A 4 -8.71 2.44 16.59
C VAL A 4 -7.48 1.55 16.43
N GLN A 5 -7.34 0.89 15.28
CA GLN A 5 -6.23 -0.01 15.00
C GLN A 5 -5.59 0.33 13.67
N LEU A 6 -4.26 0.48 13.68
CA LEU A 6 -3.49 0.57 12.44
C LEU A 6 -3.51 -0.80 11.77
N ARG A 7 -4.11 -0.87 10.59
CA ARG A 7 -4.25 -2.10 9.82
C ARG A 7 -3.05 -2.32 8.90
N ARG A 8 -2.61 -1.26 8.21
CA ARG A 8 -1.53 -1.33 7.24
C ARG A 8 -0.79 -0.01 7.07
N VAL A 9 0.48 -0.13 6.72
CA VAL A 9 1.32 0.97 6.25
C VAL A 9 1.92 0.59 4.90
N THR A 10 1.60 1.38 3.88
CA THR A 10 2.19 1.25 2.54
C THR A 10 2.95 2.51 2.21
N ARG A 11 4.21 2.39 1.79
CA ARG A 11 4.95 3.47 1.16
C ARG A 11 4.49 3.58 -0.29
N MET A 12 4.05 4.76 -0.70
CA MET A 12 3.66 5.07 -2.07
C MET A 12 4.83 5.67 -2.85
N ARG A 13 5.64 6.51 -2.19
CA ARG A 13 6.81 7.19 -2.77
C ARG A 13 8.01 7.09 -1.83
N PRO A 14 9.25 7.02 -2.35
CA PRO A 14 9.63 7.03 -3.77
C PRO A 14 9.48 5.67 -4.48
N ALA A 15 9.16 4.61 -3.74
CA ALA A 15 8.87 3.30 -4.32
C ALA A 15 7.77 2.63 -3.54
N LEU A 16 6.84 1.98 -4.26
CA LEU A 16 5.73 1.25 -3.67
C LEU A 16 6.28 0.09 -2.82
N ALA A 17 6.01 0.12 -1.52
CA ALA A 17 6.46 -0.93 -0.60
C ALA A 17 5.45 -1.14 0.52
N LEU A 18 5.16 -2.40 0.83
CA LEU A 18 4.30 -2.77 1.95
C LEU A 18 5.17 -2.85 3.20
N LEU A 19 5.05 -1.87 4.08
CA LEU A 19 6.00 -1.68 5.19
C LEU A 19 5.56 -2.42 6.45
N ALA A 20 4.27 -2.41 6.75
CA ALA A 20 3.73 -3.08 7.93
C ALA A 20 2.28 -3.51 7.73
N GLU A 21 1.93 -4.68 8.26
CA GLU A 21 0.56 -5.14 8.49
C GLU A 21 0.47 -5.61 9.96
N PRO A 22 0.30 -4.69 10.92
CA PRO A 22 0.29 -5.03 12.34
C PRO A 22 -0.83 -6.04 12.63
N THR A 23 -0.48 -7.15 13.31
CA THR A 23 -1.43 -8.20 13.70
C THR A 23 -1.26 -8.54 15.18
N GLY A 24 -2.34 -8.98 15.83
CA GLY A 24 -2.31 -9.36 17.24
C GLY A 24 -1.90 -8.21 18.17
N ALA A 25 -1.12 -8.52 19.22
CA ALA A 25 -0.64 -7.53 20.20
C ALA A 25 0.31 -6.46 19.60
N ALA A 26 0.87 -6.69 18.41
CA ALA A 26 1.67 -5.68 17.71
C ALA A 26 0.82 -4.57 17.04
N ALA A 27 -0.50 -4.75 16.98
CA ALA A 27 -1.45 -3.70 16.59
C ALA A 27 -1.78 -2.72 17.73
N MET A 28 -1.10 -2.82 18.89
CA MET A 28 -1.27 -1.90 20.01
C MET A 28 -0.64 -0.52 19.76
N ASP A 29 -0.99 0.44 20.62
CA ASP A 29 -0.95 1.91 20.50
C ASP A 29 0.26 2.57 19.78
N VAL A 30 1.42 1.91 19.67
CA VAL A 30 2.60 2.45 19.00
C VAL A 30 3.23 1.41 18.07
N THR A 31 3.12 1.63 16.75
CA THR A 31 3.83 0.85 15.73
C THR A 31 5.00 1.67 15.18
N GLN A 32 6.22 1.16 15.33
CA GLN A 32 7.39 1.69 14.64
C GLN A 32 7.55 1.00 13.29
N VAL A 33 7.72 1.78 12.23
CA VAL A 33 7.88 1.28 10.86
C VAL A 33 9.17 1.84 10.28
N SER A 34 10.06 0.96 9.83
CA SER A 34 11.26 1.38 9.09
C SER A 34 10.86 1.81 7.68
N LEU A 35 11.29 3.01 7.29
CA LEU A 35 11.08 3.52 5.93
C LEU A 35 12.14 3.01 4.95
N GLY A 36 13.14 2.26 5.42
CA GLY A 36 14.29 1.80 4.64
C GLY A 36 15.25 2.93 4.25
N ASP A 37 16.16 2.63 3.33
CA ASP A 37 17.11 3.61 2.82
C ASP A 37 16.41 4.62 1.90
N LEU A 38 16.49 5.89 2.29
CA LEU A 38 15.91 7.01 1.58
C LEU A 38 17.03 8.00 1.27
N ALA A 39 17.15 8.39 0.00
CA ALA A 39 18.09 9.43 -0.38
C ALA A 39 17.68 10.75 0.28
N ALA A 40 18.68 11.50 0.77
CA ALA A 40 18.45 12.78 1.43
C ALA A 40 17.62 13.73 0.55
N GLY A 41 16.63 14.40 1.15
CA GLY A 41 15.73 15.32 0.44
C GLY A 41 14.62 14.64 -0.37
N THR A 42 14.56 13.31 -0.43
CA THR A 42 13.49 12.60 -1.16
C THR A 42 12.17 12.66 -0.38
N PRO A 43 11.09 13.20 -0.96
CA PRO A 43 9.78 13.18 -0.31
C PRO A 43 9.26 11.75 -0.18
N VAL A 44 8.71 11.43 0.99
CA VAL A 44 8.09 10.14 1.27
C VAL A 44 6.59 10.33 1.41
N THR A 45 5.83 9.49 0.70
CA THR A 45 4.38 9.44 0.84
C THR A 45 3.98 8.09 1.37
N LEU A 46 3.19 8.08 2.44
CA LEU A 46 2.65 6.87 3.07
C LEU A 46 1.13 6.85 2.93
N LEU A 47 0.59 5.68 2.64
CA LEU A 47 -0.82 5.35 2.85
C LEU A 47 -0.93 4.58 4.17
N LEU A 48 -1.73 5.13 5.08
CA LEU A 48 -2.05 4.53 6.37
C LEU A 48 -3.51 4.08 6.35
N GLU A 49 -3.74 2.78 6.59
CA GLU A 49 -5.08 2.22 6.67
C GLU A 49 -5.43 1.94 8.13
N PHE A 50 -6.51 2.52 8.63
CA PHE A 50 -6.99 2.34 10.00
C PHE A 50 -8.33 1.60 10.01
N LEU A 51 -8.52 0.73 10.99
CA LEU A 51 -9.83 0.25 11.43
C LEU A 51 -10.28 1.15 12.56
N VAL A 52 -11.46 1.73 12.40
CA VAL A 52 -12.06 2.66 13.35
C VAL A 52 -13.36 2.03 13.84
N PRO A 53 -13.61 1.98 15.16
CA PRO A 53 -14.87 1.45 15.68
C PRO A 53 -16.03 2.34 15.22
N ALA A 54 -17.21 1.74 15.08
CA ALA A 54 -18.42 2.50 14.79
C ALA A 54 -18.59 3.60 15.85
N ALA A 55 -18.69 4.85 15.40
CA ALA A 55 -18.76 6.02 16.25
C ALA A 55 -19.94 6.90 15.83
N ASN A 56 -20.49 7.63 16.78
CA ASN A 56 -21.47 8.68 16.48
C ASN A 56 -20.79 9.78 15.64
N PRO A 57 -21.57 10.52 14.82
CA PRO A 57 -21.03 11.67 14.10
C PRO A 57 -20.32 12.65 15.04
N GLY A 58 -19.19 13.18 14.59
CA GLY A 58 -18.36 14.09 15.39
C GLY A 58 -16.87 13.96 15.12
N PRO A 59 -16.05 14.80 15.79
CA PRO A 59 -14.61 14.74 15.68
C PRO A 59 -14.06 13.44 16.27
N LEU A 60 -13.05 12.89 15.60
CA LEU A 60 -12.38 11.67 16.01
C LEU A 60 -10.87 11.85 15.85
N TRP A 61 -10.13 11.59 16.93
CA TRP A 61 -8.68 11.45 16.86
C TRP A 61 -8.33 10.01 16.45
N ILE A 62 -7.48 9.86 15.43
CA ILE A 62 -7.12 8.56 14.86
C ILE A 62 -5.78 8.08 15.41
N ALA A 63 -4.74 8.90 15.25
CA ALA A 63 -3.38 8.55 15.65
C ALA A 63 -2.48 9.79 15.73
N GLY A 64 -1.42 9.70 16.53
CA GLY A 64 -0.26 10.58 16.44
C GLY A 64 0.82 9.92 15.59
N VAL A 65 1.42 10.66 14.66
CA VAL A 65 2.47 10.17 13.76
C VAL A 65 3.72 11.00 13.97
N ALA A 66 4.87 10.33 14.09
CA ALA A 66 6.16 11.00 14.21
C ALA A 66 7.21 10.38 13.30
N ALA A 67 7.89 11.22 12.54
CA ALA A 67 9.08 10.83 11.78
C ALA A 67 10.31 10.93 12.69
N ARG A 68 11.16 9.91 12.67
CA ARG A 68 12.40 9.87 13.45
C ARG A 68 13.57 9.42 12.58
N SER A 69 14.75 9.96 12.84
CA SER A 69 16.02 9.53 12.24
C SER A 69 17.09 9.48 13.31
N SER A 70 17.84 8.38 13.38
CA SER A 70 18.92 8.16 14.36
C SER A 70 18.52 8.51 15.81
N GLY A 71 17.29 8.18 16.19
CA GLY A 71 16.73 8.46 17.53
C GLY A 71 16.14 9.88 17.70
N ALA A 72 16.51 10.85 16.86
CA ALA A 72 15.95 12.20 16.88
C ALA A 72 14.56 12.27 16.23
N ARG A 73 13.63 13.01 16.84
CA ARG A 73 12.31 13.31 16.23
C ARG A 73 12.51 14.44 15.21
N LEU A 74 12.11 14.19 13.96
CA LEU A 74 12.23 15.15 12.87
C LEU A 74 10.97 15.99 12.69
N ALA A 75 9.81 15.35 12.81
CA ALA A 75 8.51 15.98 12.66
C ALA A 75 7.45 15.10 13.34
N ASP A 76 6.32 15.70 13.70
CA ASP A 76 5.14 14.99 14.15
C ASP A 76 3.85 15.72 13.81
N THR A 77 2.77 14.96 13.77
CA THR A 77 1.42 15.46 13.50
C THR A 77 0.38 14.52 14.06
N ASP A 78 -0.81 15.05 14.33
CA ASP A 78 -2.00 14.24 14.57
C ASP A 78 -2.72 13.92 13.26
N ILE A 79 -3.27 12.73 13.16
CA ILE A 79 -4.30 12.35 12.20
C ILE A 79 -5.65 12.46 12.90
N ARG A 80 -6.49 13.34 12.38
CA ARG A 80 -7.85 13.57 12.86
C ARG A 80 -8.84 13.33 11.73
N ALA A 81 -10.03 12.86 12.09
CA ALA A 81 -11.13 12.63 11.18
C ALA A 81 -12.41 13.25 11.74
N ALA A 82 -13.42 13.38 10.90
CA ALA A 82 -14.78 13.68 11.30
C ALA A 82 -15.70 12.57 10.80
N VAL A 83 -16.44 11.95 11.71
CA VAL A 83 -17.46 10.96 11.38
C VAL A 83 -18.71 11.73 10.99
N THR A 84 -19.27 11.42 9.83
CA THR A 84 -20.48 12.06 9.31
C THR A 84 -21.37 11.01 8.63
N HIS A 85 -22.67 11.27 8.54
CA HIS A 85 -23.59 10.39 7.81
C HIS A 85 -23.38 10.42 6.29
N HIS A 86 -22.80 11.51 5.78
CA HIS A 86 -22.58 11.75 4.36
C HIS A 86 -21.15 12.20 4.12
N ALA A 87 -20.21 11.25 4.15
CA ALA A 87 -18.83 11.53 3.82
C ALA A 87 -18.72 11.90 2.33
N PRO A 88 -17.95 12.94 1.96
CA PRO A 88 -17.66 13.23 0.57
C PRO A 88 -16.91 12.05 -0.05
N PRO A 89 -16.96 11.88 -1.39
CA PRO A 89 -16.15 10.89 -2.05
C PRO A 89 -14.66 11.12 -1.75
N LEU A 90 -13.92 10.04 -1.54
CA LEU A 90 -12.47 10.09 -1.36
C LEU A 90 -11.82 10.85 -2.52
N SER A 91 -10.76 11.62 -2.26
CA SER A 91 -10.00 12.29 -3.33
C SER A 91 -9.42 11.28 -4.32
N HIS A 92 -9.17 11.73 -5.55
CA HIS A 92 -8.55 10.89 -6.58
C HIS A 92 -7.24 10.26 -6.08
N ASP A 93 -6.37 11.05 -5.45
CA ASP A 93 -5.06 10.60 -4.98
C ASP A 93 -5.17 9.50 -3.91
N VAL A 94 -6.12 9.62 -2.99
CA VAL A 94 -6.35 8.59 -1.96
C VAL A 94 -6.90 7.31 -2.59
N ARG A 95 -7.82 7.42 -3.56
CA ARG A 95 -8.33 6.24 -4.28
C ARG A 95 -7.23 5.55 -5.09
N ALA A 96 -6.42 6.31 -5.82
CA ALA A 96 -5.30 5.79 -6.59
C ALA A 96 -4.26 5.12 -5.67
N ALA A 97 -3.94 5.74 -4.53
CA ALA A 97 -3.03 5.15 -3.54
C ALA A 97 -3.58 3.84 -2.96
N ALA A 98 -4.87 3.79 -2.62
CA ALA A 98 -5.52 2.58 -2.12
C ALA A 98 -5.52 1.45 -3.15
N ALA A 99 -5.76 1.75 -4.42
CA ALA A 99 -5.75 0.77 -5.51
C ALA A 99 -4.35 0.20 -5.76
N ARG A 100 -3.33 1.07 -5.82
CA ARG A 100 -1.92 0.66 -5.90
C ARG A 100 -1.52 -0.22 -4.72
N SER A 101 -1.89 0.14 -3.49
CA SER A 101 -1.62 -0.69 -2.31
C SER A 101 -2.31 -2.06 -2.42
N MET A 102 -3.56 -2.10 -2.90
CA MET A 102 -4.27 -3.35 -3.16
C MET A 102 -3.57 -4.21 -4.21
N ALA A 103 -3.17 -3.63 -5.33
CA ALA A 103 -2.47 -4.32 -6.41
C ALA A 103 -1.14 -4.92 -5.92
N ALA A 104 -0.34 -4.15 -5.17
CA ALA A 104 0.89 -4.65 -4.55
C ALA A 104 0.65 -5.84 -3.63
N ARG A 105 -0.45 -5.84 -2.86
CA ARG A 105 -0.81 -6.98 -2.01
C ARG A 105 -1.19 -8.21 -2.81
N LEU A 106 -1.97 -8.03 -3.88
CA LEU A 106 -2.36 -9.13 -4.78
C LEU A 106 -1.12 -9.74 -5.44
N MET A 107 -0.21 -8.91 -5.94
CA MET A 107 1.06 -9.36 -6.51
C MET A 107 1.90 -10.13 -5.49
N ARG A 108 2.06 -9.62 -4.26
CA ARG A 108 2.79 -10.34 -3.20
C ARG A 108 2.18 -11.70 -2.89
N ARG A 109 0.85 -11.78 -2.78
CA ARG A 109 0.15 -13.06 -2.58
C ARG A 109 0.35 -14.02 -3.75
N ALA A 110 0.35 -13.51 -4.98
CA ALA A 110 0.60 -14.32 -6.17
C ALA A 110 2.03 -14.92 -6.15
N THR A 111 3.03 -14.17 -5.70
CA THR A 111 4.41 -14.68 -5.63
C THR A 111 4.61 -15.79 -4.60
N THR A 112 3.75 -15.86 -3.58
CA THR A 112 3.79 -16.89 -2.53
C THR A 112 2.74 -17.98 -2.73
N ALA A 113 1.96 -17.94 -3.80
CA ALA A 113 0.92 -18.93 -4.07
C ALA A 113 1.56 -20.25 -4.54
N SER A 114 1.12 -21.37 -3.97
CA SER A 114 1.60 -22.70 -4.36
C SER A 114 1.00 -23.20 -5.68
N ASP A 115 -0.18 -22.69 -6.06
CA ASP A 115 -0.89 -23.05 -7.28
C ASP A 115 -0.69 -21.96 -8.35
N PRO A 116 -0.12 -22.29 -9.53
CA PRO A 116 0.02 -21.35 -10.64
C PRO A 116 -1.31 -20.72 -11.11
N ALA A 117 -2.43 -21.45 -11.04
CA ALA A 117 -3.73 -20.91 -11.42
C ALA A 117 -4.18 -19.81 -10.45
N GLU A 118 -3.97 -20.00 -9.15
CA GLU A 118 -4.22 -18.98 -8.12
C GLU A 118 -3.28 -17.78 -8.28
N ALA A 119 -1.99 -18.02 -8.56
CA ALA A 119 -1.02 -16.95 -8.84
C ALA A 119 -1.46 -16.09 -10.05
N ALA A 120 -1.87 -16.73 -11.14
CA ALA A 120 -2.39 -16.06 -12.33
C ALA A 120 -3.66 -15.25 -12.03
N ARG A 121 -4.61 -15.83 -11.28
CA ARG A 121 -5.85 -15.15 -10.87
C ARG A 121 -5.58 -13.90 -10.05
N LEU A 122 -4.64 -13.97 -9.09
CA LEU A 122 -4.24 -12.83 -8.27
C LEU A 122 -3.54 -11.74 -9.09
N MET A 123 -2.70 -12.11 -10.07
CA MET A 123 -2.06 -11.16 -10.98
C MET A 123 -3.07 -10.46 -11.90
N ARG A 124 -4.07 -11.18 -12.45
CA ARG A 124 -5.16 -10.56 -13.22
C ARG A 124 -5.99 -9.60 -12.37
N ALA A 125 -6.24 -9.97 -11.10
CA ALA A 125 -6.92 -9.08 -10.17
C ALA A 125 -6.10 -7.82 -9.88
N ALA A 126 -4.75 -7.90 -9.82
CA ALA A 126 -3.89 -6.74 -9.70
C ALA A 126 -3.95 -5.85 -10.95
N ALA A 127 -3.92 -6.46 -12.15
CA ALA A 127 -4.02 -5.73 -13.42
C ALA A 127 -5.31 -4.91 -13.52
N ALA A 128 -6.45 -5.49 -13.15
CA ALA A 128 -7.73 -4.76 -13.13
C ALA A 128 -7.69 -3.52 -12.23
N ARG A 129 -6.98 -3.59 -11.08
CA ARG A 129 -6.81 -2.42 -10.20
C ARG A 129 -5.91 -1.35 -10.78
N PHE A 130 -4.97 -1.71 -11.66
CA PHE A 130 -4.17 -0.73 -12.39
C PHE A 130 -4.98 -0.08 -13.51
N ASP A 131 -5.83 -0.84 -14.21
CA ASP A 131 -6.74 -0.30 -15.24
C ASP A 131 -7.70 0.75 -14.67
N ASP A 132 -8.31 0.45 -13.51
CA ASP A 132 -9.27 1.34 -12.82
C ASP A 132 -8.70 2.76 -12.58
N PHE A 133 -7.37 2.92 -12.58
CA PHE A 133 -6.67 4.16 -12.30
C PHE A 133 -5.72 4.60 -13.43
N GLY A 134 -5.87 4.02 -14.63
CA GLY A 134 -5.14 4.44 -15.83
C GLY A 134 -3.67 4.01 -15.88
N GLU A 135 -3.23 3.06 -15.05
CA GLU A 135 -1.84 2.59 -15.00
C GLU A 135 -1.58 1.47 -16.02
N GLN A 136 -1.74 1.81 -17.30
CA GLN A 136 -1.76 0.84 -18.40
C GLN A 136 -0.50 -0.03 -18.50
N ALA A 137 0.69 0.56 -18.31
CA ALA A 137 1.95 -0.19 -18.36
C ALA A 137 2.04 -1.26 -17.27
N LEU A 138 1.55 -0.97 -16.07
CA LEU A 138 1.50 -1.92 -14.97
C LEU A 138 0.44 -2.99 -15.19
N ALA A 139 -0.74 -2.59 -15.67
CA ALA A 139 -1.79 -3.53 -16.01
C ALA A 139 -1.29 -4.53 -17.06
N ALA A 140 -0.56 -4.08 -18.07
CA ALA A 140 0.07 -4.94 -19.07
C ALA A 140 1.08 -5.90 -18.45
N ALA A 141 2.04 -5.40 -17.66
CA ALA A 141 3.05 -6.23 -16.99
C ALA A 141 2.43 -7.29 -16.05
N ALA A 142 1.38 -6.92 -15.31
CA ALA A 142 0.67 -7.85 -14.44
C ALA A 142 -0.09 -8.94 -15.23
N ARG A 143 -0.69 -8.60 -16.39
CA ARG A 143 -1.32 -9.59 -17.28
C ARG A 143 -0.31 -10.53 -17.91
N GLU A 144 0.83 -10.02 -18.36
CA GLU A 144 1.93 -10.83 -18.90
C GLU A 144 2.40 -11.85 -17.85
N GLN A 145 2.61 -11.39 -16.61
CA GLN A 145 3.01 -12.28 -15.52
C GLN A 145 1.91 -13.30 -15.17
N ALA A 146 0.63 -12.94 -15.28
CA ALA A 146 -0.46 -13.89 -15.12
C ALA A 146 -0.42 -15.00 -16.19
N SER A 147 -0.19 -14.64 -17.45
CA SER A 147 -0.05 -15.60 -18.55
C SER A 147 1.16 -16.51 -18.35
N ALA A 148 2.29 -15.97 -17.85
CA ALA A 148 3.46 -16.77 -17.53
C ALA A 148 3.16 -17.86 -16.47
N PHE A 149 2.38 -17.54 -15.43
CA PHE A 149 1.98 -18.52 -14.43
C PHE A 149 1.11 -19.64 -15.00
N GLU A 150 0.19 -19.35 -15.92
CA GLU A 150 -0.65 -20.38 -16.58
C GLU A 150 0.17 -21.39 -17.38
N HIS A 151 1.27 -20.93 -18.01
CA HIS A 151 2.17 -21.78 -18.78
C HIS A 151 3.21 -22.51 -17.91
N GLY A 152 3.05 -22.50 -16.59
CA GLY A 152 3.94 -23.19 -15.66
C GLY A 152 5.31 -22.53 -15.51
N ALA A 153 5.49 -21.31 -16.03
CA ALA A 153 6.71 -20.57 -15.81
C ALA A 153 6.79 -20.16 -14.33
N ARG A 154 7.90 -20.52 -13.67
CA ARG A 154 8.27 -19.86 -12.41
C ARG A 154 8.40 -18.37 -12.66
N ILE A 155 8.18 -17.57 -11.62
CA ILE A 155 8.30 -16.11 -11.61
C ILE A 155 9.40 -15.67 -12.58
N ALA A 156 9.02 -15.06 -13.70
CA ALA A 156 10.00 -14.57 -14.66
C ALA A 156 10.77 -13.45 -13.95
N GLY A 157 12.07 -13.66 -13.70
CA GLY A 157 12.92 -12.68 -13.03
C GLY A 157 12.92 -11.32 -13.75
N ILE A 158 12.62 -11.31 -15.04
CA ILE A 158 12.46 -10.13 -15.89
C ILE A 158 11.17 -9.37 -15.53
N ALA A 159 10.01 -10.05 -15.49
CA ALA A 159 8.75 -9.43 -15.09
C ALA A 159 8.78 -8.93 -13.64
N THR A 160 9.52 -9.61 -12.75
CA THR A 160 9.71 -9.15 -11.37
C THR A 160 10.56 -7.89 -11.30
N ARG A 161 11.62 -7.79 -12.13
CA ARG A 161 12.43 -6.57 -12.24
C ARG A 161 11.65 -5.45 -12.88
N GLU A 162 10.89 -5.69 -13.94
CA GLU A 162 10.02 -4.69 -14.57
C GLU A 162 8.88 -4.25 -13.65
N LEU A 163 8.26 -5.15 -12.88
CA LEU A 163 7.27 -4.79 -11.86
C LEU A 163 7.91 -4.05 -10.68
N THR A 164 9.11 -4.44 -10.24
CA THR A 164 9.85 -3.74 -9.18
C THR A 164 10.35 -2.37 -9.65
N TYR A 165 10.75 -2.27 -10.91
CA TYR A 165 11.25 -1.06 -11.53
C TYR A 165 10.10 -0.11 -11.91
N ALA A 166 8.99 -0.63 -12.41
CA ALA A 166 7.76 0.13 -12.60
C ALA A 166 7.25 0.64 -11.25
N THR A 167 7.14 -0.21 -10.22
CA THR A 167 6.76 0.23 -8.86
C THR A 167 7.73 1.23 -8.23
N ARG A 168 9.00 1.25 -8.67
CA ARG A 168 10.00 2.27 -8.31
C ARG A 168 9.81 3.59 -9.10
N ARG A 169 9.70 3.55 -10.43
CA ARG A 169 9.42 4.74 -11.28
C ARG A 169 8.09 5.41 -10.94
N LEU A 170 7.11 4.65 -10.45
CA LEU A 170 5.79 5.17 -10.11
C LEU A 170 5.77 6.00 -8.83
N GLY A 171 6.79 5.90 -7.97
CA GLY A 171 6.95 6.86 -6.88
C GLY A 171 7.66 8.15 -7.32
N GLU A 172 8.14 8.23 -8.56
CA GLU A 172 8.79 9.40 -9.15
C GLU A 172 7.80 10.26 -9.96
N VAL A 173 6.75 9.68 -10.55
CA VAL A 173 5.76 10.38 -11.38
C VAL A 173 4.53 10.79 -10.56
N SER A 174 4.58 11.99 -9.95
CA SER A 174 3.48 12.94 -9.69
C SER A 174 4.01 14.15 -8.93
#